data_AF-A0A453GL51-F1
#
_entry.id   AF-A0A453GL51-F1
#
_cell.length_a   1.000
_cell.length_b   1.000
_cell.length_c   1.000
_cell.angle_alpha   90.00
_cell.angle_beta   90.00
_cell.angle_gamma   90.00
#
_symmetry.space_group_name_H-M   'P 1'
#
loop_
_entity.id
_entity.type
_entity.pdbx_description
1 polymer ?
#
loop_
_entity_poly.entity_id
_entity_poly.type
_entity_poly.pdbx_seq_one_letter_code
_entity_poly.pdbx_strand_id
1 'polypeptide(L)'
;SLVEELFSNNKIQVLVCTSTLAWGVNLPSHLSIIKGTEYYGEKTKRYVDYVITDILQMMGRAGRPQYDQHGKAVILVHEPELLR
;
A
#
# COMPACT_ATOMS: atom_id res chain seq x y z
N SER A 1 13.84 9.52 6.76
CA SER A 1 14.20 9.83 5.36
C SER A 1 13.63 11.18 4.95
N LEU A 2 14.26 11.92 4.03
CA LEU A 2 13.74 13.23 3.55
C LEU A 2 12.31 13.11 3.02
N VAL A 3 12.01 12.05 2.27
CA VAL A 3 10.68 11.83 1.67
C VAL A 3 9.61 11.60 2.74
N GLU A 4 9.93 10.83 3.79
CA GLU A 4 9.02 10.56 4.91
C GLU A 4 8.73 11.84 5.71
N GLU A 5 9.75 12.68 5.92
CA GLU A 5 9.61 13.94 6.63
C GLU A 5 8.71 14.91 5.85
N LEU A 6 8.91 15.04 4.53
CA LEU A 6 8.07 15.86 3.68
C LEU A 6 6.62 15.35 3.61
N PHE A 7 6.41 14.03 3.59
CA PHE A 7 5.06 13.46 3.65
C PHE A 7 4.38 13.70 5.00
N SER A 8 5.09 13.46 6.11
CA SER A 8 4.56 13.61 7.47
C SER A 8 4.20 15.08 7.78
N ASN A 9 4.97 16.02 7.25
CA ASN A 9 4.73 17.46 7.37
C ASN A 9 3.72 17.99 6.33
N ASN A 10 2.98 17.11 5.64
CA ASN A 10 2.01 17.44 4.59
C ASN A 10 2.57 18.35 3.47
N LYS A 11 3.89 18.30 3.21
CA LYS A 11 4.51 18.99 2.06
C LYS A 11 4.33 18.19 0.77
N ILE A 12 4.22 16.87 0.89
CA ILE A 12 3.86 15.95 -0.18
C ILE A 12 2.55 15.27 0.21
N GLN A 13 1.56 15.28 -0.67
CA GLN A 13 0.24 14.67 -0.41
C GLN A 13 0.16 13.20 -0.86
N VAL A 14 0.98 12.81 -1.83
CA VAL A 14 0.96 11.47 -2.42
C VAL A 14 2.36 10.89 -2.39
N LEU A 15 2.51 9.75 -1.73
CA LEU A 15 3.73 8.96 -1.70
C LEU A 15 3.48 7.64 -2.44
N VAL A 16 4.31 7.33 -3.43
CA VAL A 16 4.30 6.05 -4.13
C VAL A 16 5.48 5.23 -3.61
N CYS A 17 5.23 4.02 -3.14
CA CYS A 17 6.23 3.15 -2.53
C CYS A 17 6.03 1.69 -2.92
N THR A 18 7.08 0.88 -2.75
CA THR A 18 7.01 -0.58 -2.85
C THR A 18 6.42 -1.19 -1.58
N SER A 19 5.98 -2.46 -1.66
CA SER A 19 5.37 -3.19 -0.54
C SER A 19 6.26 -3.27 0.72
N THR A 20 7.58 -3.16 0.56
CA THR A 20 8.55 -3.15 1.68
C THR A 20 8.33 -2.03 2.69
N LEU A 21 7.77 -0.88 2.27
CA LEU A 21 7.48 0.23 3.20
C LEU A 21 6.49 -0.19 4.29
N ALA A 22 5.55 -1.08 3.95
CA ALA A 22 4.54 -1.57 4.88
C ALA A 22 5.15 -2.27 6.10
N TRP A 23 6.34 -2.86 5.97
CA TRP A 23 7.05 -3.53 7.06
C TRP A 23 8.10 -2.65 7.73
N GLY A 24 8.74 -1.75 6.98
CA GLY A 24 9.96 -1.07 7.42
C GLY A 24 9.78 0.26 8.15
N VAL A 25 8.65 0.96 7.96
CA VAL A 25 8.53 2.36 8.43
C VAL A 25 7.14 2.65 8.97
N ASN A 26 7.06 3.33 10.12
CA ASN A 26 5.80 3.79 10.68
C ASN A 26 5.34 5.13 10.09
N LEU A 27 4.84 5.09 8.85
CA LEU A 27 4.32 6.26 8.14
C LEU A 27 2.82 6.09 7.87
N PRO A 28 1.93 6.53 8.78
CA PRO A 28 0.49 6.44 8.55
C PRO A 28 0.01 7.49 7.53
N SER A 29 -1.03 7.13 6.79
CA SER A 29 -1.62 7.95 5.72
C SER A 29 -3.13 7.99 5.89
N HIS A 30 -3.80 9.06 5.46
CA HIS A 30 -5.27 9.09 5.51
C HIS A 30 -5.89 8.02 4.58
N LEU A 31 -5.27 7.83 3.42
CA LEU A 31 -5.69 6.93 2.36
C LEU A 31 -4.49 6.08 1.91
N SER A 32 -4.64 4.76 1.97
CA SER A 32 -3.71 3.80 1.37
C SER A 32 -4.32 3.21 0.10
N ILE A 33 -3.59 3.25 -1.01
CA ILE A 33 -4.02 2.67 -2.29
C ILE A 33 -3.09 1.53 -2.65
N ILE A 34 -3.63 0.32 -2.74
CA ILE A 34 -2.90 -0.87 -3.19
C ILE A 34 -3.23 -1.06 -4.66
N LYS A 35 -2.28 -0.69 -5.51
CA LYS A 35 -2.41 -0.82 -6.97
C LYS A 35 -1.94 -2.21 -7.40
N GLY A 36 -2.88 -3.11 -7.65
CA GLY A 36 -2.61 -4.50 -8.01
C GLY A 36 -2.30 -5.35 -6.77
N THR A 37 -2.70 -6.61 -6.83
CA THR A 37 -2.48 -7.61 -5.77
C THR A 37 -1.46 -8.67 -6.18
N GLU A 38 -0.70 -8.40 -7.23
CA GLU A 38 0.28 -9.32 -7.81
C GLU A 38 1.65 -8.65 -7.91
N TYR A 39 2.70 -9.46 -7.84
CA TYR A 39 4.06 -9.04 -8.11
C TYR A 39 4.78 -10.07 -8.99
N TYR A 40 5.84 -9.65 -9.67
CA TYR A 40 6.63 -10.55 -10.48
C TYR A 40 7.54 -11.42 -9.60
N GLY A 41 7.21 -12.71 -9.50
CA GLY A 41 8.01 -13.68 -8.77
C GLY A 41 9.24 -14.12 -9.58
N GLU A 42 10.44 -13.77 -9.12
CA GLU A 42 11.67 -14.12 -9.85
C GLU A 42 11.86 -15.64 -9.98
N LYS A 43 11.46 -16.41 -8.95
CA LYS A 43 11.57 -17.87 -8.92
C LYS A 43 10.61 -18.56 -9.89
N THR A 44 9.39 -18.04 -9.99
CA THR A 44 8.33 -18.60 -10.85
C THR A 44 8.36 -18.01 -12.27
N LYS A 45 9.08 -16.89 -12.47
CA LYS A 45 9.11 -16.08 -13.70
C LYS A 45 7.70 -15.71 -14.19
N ARG A 46 6.78 -15.49 -13.25
CA ARG A 46 5.36 -15.18 -13.48
C ARG A 46 4.88 -14.18 -12.44
N TYR A 47 3.76 -13.53 -12.73
CA TYR A 47 3.01 -12.78 -11.72
C TYR A 47 2.40 -13.76 -10.72
N VAL A 48 2.58 -13.46 -9.45
CA VAL A 48 2.04 -14.23 -8.32
C VAL A 48 1.38 -13.27 -7.36
N ASP A 49 0.33 -13.73 -6.70
CA ASP A 49 -0.39 -12.93 -5.72
C ASP A 49 0.48 -12.61 -4.50
N TYR A 50 0.25 -11.43 -3.92
CA TYR A 50 0.73 -11.12 -2.59
C TYR A 50 0.06 -12.04 -1.56
N VAL A 51 0.85 -12.46 -0.57
CA VAL A 51 0.26 -13.08 0.62
C VAL A 51 -0.62 -12.06 1.34
N ILE A 52 -1.73 -12.54 1.91
CA ILE A 52 -2.72 -11.67 2.55
C ILE A 52 -2.12 -10.81 3.67
N THR A 53 -1.08 -11.28 4.34
CA THR A 53 -0.35 -10.52 5.36
C THR A 53 0.29 -9.25 4.81
N ASP A 54 0.83 -9.28 3.59
CA ASP A 54 1.43 -8.09 2.97
C ASP A 54 0.34 -7.07 2.61
N ILE A 55 -0.78 -7.55 2.07
CA ILE A 55 -1.96 -6.72 1.79
C ILE A 55 -2.46 -6.06 3.09
N LEU A 56 -2.61 -6.84 4.16
CA LEU A 56 -3.05 -6.33 5.46
C LEU A 56 -2.07 -5.30 6.04
N GLN A 57 -0.76 -5.50 5.90
CA GLN A 57 0.23 -4.51 6.34
C GLN A 57 0.14 -3.21 5.53
N MET A 58 -0.03 -3.31 4.21
CA MET A 58 -0.23 -2.12 3.36
C MET A 58 -1.53 -1.38 3.69
N MET A 59 -2.61 -2.12 3.97
CA MET A 59 -3.88 -1.55 4.43
C MET A 59 -3.76 -0.91 5.81
N GLY A 60 -2.97 -1.49 6.72
CA GLY A 60 -2.75 -0.99 8.07
C GLY A 60 -2.06 0.37 8.13
N ARG A 61 -1.53 0.88 7.01
CA ARG A 61 -1.03 2.24 6.87
C ARG A 61 -2.12 3.27 6.62
N ALA A 62 -3.35 2.83 6.35
CA ALA A 62 -4.51 3.72 6.28
C ALA A 62 -5.02 4.08 7.68
N GLY A 63 -5.24 5.37 7.90
CA GLY A 63 -5.61 5.96 9.18
C GLY A 63 -4.41 6.53 9.92
N ARG A 64 -4.52 7.80 10.32
CA ARG A 64 -3.57 8.47 11.21
C ARG A 64 -4.18 8.56 12.61
N PRO A 65 -3.72 7.74 13.58
CA PRO A 65 -4.16 7.84 14.96
C PRO A 65 -4.03 9.28 15.46
N GLN A 66 -5.03 9.77 16.20
CA GLN A 66 -5.11 11.15 16.74
C GLN A 66 -5.42 12.27 15.72
N TYR A 67 -5.25 12.04 14.42
CA TYR A 67 -5.54 13.06 13.39
C TYR A 67 -6.85 12.77 12.63
N ASP A 68 -7.06 11.51 12.25
CA ASP A 68 -8.22 11.11 11.44
C ASP A 68 -9.19 10.27 12.27
N GLN A 69 -10.49 10.52 12.11
CA GLN A 69 -11.55 9.67 12.69
C GLN A 69 -11.68 8.33 11.96
N HIS A 70 -11.31 8.30 10.68
CA HIS A 70 -11.42 7.13 9.81
C HIS A 70 -10.21 7.07 8.87
N GLY A 71 -9.68 5.87 8.65
CA GLY A 71 -8.74 5.57 7.57
C GLY A 71 -9.45 4.93 6.39
N LYS A 72 -8.97 5.17 5.17
CA LYS A 72 -9.51 4.52 3.96
C LYS A 72 -8.43 3.69 3.28
N ALA A 73 -8.77 2.46 2.90
CA ALA A 73 -7.92 1.61 2.07
C ALA A 73 -8.67 1.27 0.78
N VAL A 74 -8.01 1.46 -0.36
CA VAL A 74 -8.56 1.11 -1.68
C VAL A 74 -7.65 0.06 -2.31
N ILE A 75 -8.21 -1.11 -2.62
CA ILE A 75 -7.50 -2.19 -3.30
C ILE A 75 -7.99 -2.22 -4.75
N LEU A 76 -7.08 -2.01 -5.68
CA LEU A 76 -7.35 -2.08 -7.10
C LEU A 76 -6.90 -3.47 -7.58
N VAL A 77 -7.87 -4.33 -7.90
CA VAL A 77 -7.63 -5.68 -8.40
C VAL A 77 -7.90 -5.75 -9.90
N HIS A 78 -7.23 -6.67 -10.59
CA HIS A 78 -7.56 -6.97 -11.97
C HIS A 78 -8.90 -7.70 -12.06
N GLU A 79 -9.69 -7.38 -13.08
CA GLU A 79 -10.88 -8.15 -13.43
C GLU A 79 -10.42 -9.52 -13.95
N PRO A 80 -10.85 -10.64 -13.35
CA PRO A 80 -10.46 -11.95 -13.83
C PRO A 80 -11.01 -12.17 -15.25
N GLU A 81 -10.13 -12.56 -16.18
CA GLU A 81 -10.48 -12.82 -17.60
C GLU A 81 -11.57 -13.89 -17.77
N LEU A 82 -11.84 -14.70 -16.74
CA LEU A 82 -12.88 -15.73 -16.69
C LEU A 82 -14.33 -15.22 -16.82
N LEU A 83 -14.55 -13.89 -16.85
CA LEU A 83 -15.86 -13.27 -17.01
C LEU A 83 -16.06 -12.57 -18.38
N ARG A 84 -15.17 -12.79 -19.35
CA ARG A 84 -15.31 -12.28 -20.73
C ARG A 84 -15.50 -13.36 -21.77
#